data_AF-A0A847T1F8-F1
#
_entry.id   AF-A0A847T1F8-F1
#
_cell.length_a   1.000
_cell.length_b   1.000
_cell.length_c   1.000
_cell.angle_alpha   90.00
_cell.angle_beta   90.00
_cell.angle_gamma   90.00
#
_symmetry.space_group_name_H-M   'P 1'
#
loop_
_entity.id
_entity.type
_entity.pdbx_description
1 polymer ?
#
loop_
_entity_poly.entity_id
_entity_poly.type
_entity_poly.pdbx_seq_one_letter_code
_entity_poly.pdbx_strand_id
1 'polypeptide(L)'
;MGGARAPGRGGDHPRGQGRREAAGDHEGQCPGGHHLTPEERVGTLLRERNLTLALAESCTGGLIASLITDVPGSSDYFLASLVTYSNASKTSLLGVDEVTLEEHGAVSDRTAREMAAGARRVIGADVGVAVTGIAGPGGGTPTKPVGLVYFAVDLGGEVTVERKVLPGDRAEIKKGAAEHALNMLIERLSNY
;
A
#
# COMPACT_ATOMS: atom_id res chain seq x y z
N MET A 1 -49.05 53.58 -26.57
CA MET A 1 -49.94 54.35 -25.68
C MET A 1 -49.94 53.69 -24.31
N GLY A 2 -49.92 54.49 -23.22
CA GLY A 2 -49.77 54.12 -21.81
C GLY A 2 -48.30 54.08 -21.37
N GLY A 3 -47.72 54.96 -20.53
CA GLY A 3 -48.21 55.68 -19.34
C GLY A 3 -48.09 54.76 -18.11
N ALA A 4 -47.44 55.05 -16.97
CA ALA A 4 -46.78 56.23 -16.41
C ALA A 4 -45.93 55.86 -15.16
N ARG A 5 -44.93 56.72 -14.86
CA ARG A 5 -44.33 57.18 -13.56
C ARG A 5 -43.83 56.23 -12.42
N ALA A 6 -42.66 56.67 -11.89
CA ALA A 6 -41.79 56.23 -10.78
C ALA A 6 -42.35 56.56 -9.35
N PRO A 7 -41.61 56.56 -8.20
CA PRO A 7 -40.18 56.25 -7.89
C PRO A 7 -39.92 55.49 -6.55
N GLY A 8 -38.65 55.17 -6.25
CA GLY A 8 -38.22 54.72 -4.91
C GLY A 8 -36.70 54.77 -4.73
N ARG A 9 -36.23 55.62 -3.80
CA ARG A 9 -34.82 55.88 -3.48
C ARG A 9 -34.31 54.95 -2.38
N GLY A 10 -32.99 54.74 -2.36
CA GLY A 10 -32.21 54.79 -1.11
C GLY A 10 -31.58 53.48 -0.67
N GLY A 11 -30.26 53.48 -0.50
CA GLY A 11 -29.54 52.40 0.18
C GLY A 11 -28.07 52.29 -0.25
N ASP A 12 -27.28 53.31 0.10
CA ASP A 12 -25.80 53.26 0.06
C ASP A 12 -25.31 52.45 1.27
N HIS A 13 -24.45 51.44 1.10
CA HIS A 13 -23.43 51.06 2.09
C HIS A 13 -22.31 50.18 1.49
N PRO A 14 -21.06 50.30 1.99
CA PRO A 14 -19.85 49.94 1.24
C PRO A 14 -19.12 48.69 1.75
N ARG A 15 -18.32 48.12 0.84
CA ARG A 15 -17.04 47.38 1.02
C ARG A 15 -16.99 46.19 1.99
N GLY A 16 -16.66 45.03 1.42
CA GLY A 16 -15.99 43.95 2.12
C GLY A 16 -15.17 43.11 1.14
N GLN A 17 -13.89 43.45 0.96
CA GLN A 17 -12.92 42.62 0.27
C GLN A 17 -12.74 41.32 1.06
N GLY A 18 -13.25 40.21 0.52
CA GLY A 18 -12.95 38.88 1.05
C GLY A 18 -11.49 38.56 0.81
N ARG A 19 -10.67 38.60 1.87
CA ARG A 19 -9.38 37.92 1.88
C ARG A 19 -9.65 36.43 1.71
N ARG A 20 -9.10 35.83 0.66
CA ARG A 20 -8.95 34.38 0.56
C ARG A 20 -7.90 33.98 1.58
N GLU A 21 -8.34 33.47 2.72
CA GLU A 21 -7.49 32.67 3.58
C GLU A 21 -7.33 31.29 2.94
N ALA A 22 -6.08 30.84 2.89
CA ALA A 22 -5.68 29.57 2.32
C ALA A 22 -6.38 28.43 3.09
N ALA A 23 -7.06 27.55 2.36
CA ALA A 23 -7.50 26.28 2.90
C ALA A 23 -6.26 25.46 3.21
N GLY A 24 -5.93 25.38 4.50
CA GLY A 24 -4.93 24.46 5.03
C GLY A 24 -5.45 23.02 4.94
N ASP A 25 -4.49 22.11 4.82
CA ASP A 25 -4.67 20.67 4.72
C ASP A 25 -5.45 20.16 5.95
N HIS A 26 -6.72 19.80 5.75
CA HIS A 26 -7.50 19.14 6.78
C HIS A 26 -7.31 17.63 6.67
N GLU A 27 -6.34 17.12 7.42
CA GLU A 27 -6.26 15.71 7.78
C GLU A 27 -7.60 15.26 8.40
N GLY A 28 -8.18 14.19 7.85
CA GLY A 28 -9.45 13.64 8.30
C GLY A 28 -9.40 13.20 9.76
N GLN A 29 -9.96 14.02 10.66
CA GLN A 29 -10.16 13.65 12.06
C GLN A 29 -11.64 13.27 12.30
N CYS A 30 -11.88 11.99 12.59
CA CYS A 30 -13.12 11.55 13.23
C CYS A 30 -13.06 11.83 14.75
N PRO A 31 -14.19 12.15 15.41
CA PRO A 31 -14.19 12.55 16.82
C PRO A 31 -14.03 11.32 17.73
N GLY A 32 -12.83 11.15 18.30
CA GLY A 32 -12.48 10.06 19.23
C GLY A 32 -11.03 9.60 19.14
N GLY A 33 -10.09 10.55 19.02
CA GLY A 33 -8.69 10.44 18.55
C GLY A 33 -7.89 9.16 18.83
N HIS A 34 -8.22 8.07 18.15
CA HIS A 34 -7.33 6.94 17.95
C HIS A 34 -6.66 7.09 16.58
N HIS A 35 -5.33 7.14 16.57
CA HIS A 35 -4.56 7.04 15.33
C HIS A 35 -4.69 5.60 14.82
N LEU A 36 -5.26 5.46 13.61
CA LEU A 36 -5.44 4.15 12.99
C LEU A 36 -4.08 3.48 12.76
N THR A 37 -3.97 2.20 13.06
CA THR A 37 -2.79 1.41 12.71
C THR A 37 -2.66 1.27 11.17
N PRO A 38 -1.48 0.92 10.64
CA PRO A 38 -1.31 0.76 9.19
C PRO A 38 -2.32 -0.22 8.57
N GLU A 39 -2.55 -1.38 9.18
CA GLU A 39 -3.53 -2.37 8.73
C GLU A 39 -4.98 -1.84 8.78
N GLU A 40 -5.36 -1.07 9.80
CA GLU A 40 -6.67 -0.43 9.86
C GLU A 40 -6.86 0.59 8.73
N ARG A 41 -5.82 1.40 8.45
CA ARG A 41 -5.83 2.38 7.35
C ARG A 41 -5.94 1.70 5.99
N VAL A 42 -5.22 0.61 5.77
CA VAL A 42 -5.35 -0.21 4.54
C VAL A 42 -6.79 -0.68 4.37
N GLY A 43 -7.39 -1.24 5.42
CA GLY A 43 -8.77 -1.72 5.38
C GLY A 43 -9.79 -0.61 5.08
N THR A 44 -9.59 0.59 5.61
CA THR A 44 -10.44 1.76 5.27
C THR A 44 -10.31 2.13 3.80
N LEU A 45 -9.08 2.34 3.32
CA LEU A 45 -8.83 2.80 1.95
C LEU A 45 -9.30 1.82 0.88
N LEU A 46 -9.15 0.51 1.12
CA LEU A 46 -9.62 -0.53 0.20
C LEU A 46 -11.15 -0.57 0.12
N ARG A 47 -11.84 -0.48 1.27
CA ARG A 47 -13.32 -0.47 1.30
C ARG A 47 -13.89 0.78 0.63
N GLU A 48 -13.35 1.95 0.92
CA GLU A 48 -13.78 3.21 0.29
C GLU A 48 -13.69 3.17 -1.24
N ARG A 49 -12.73 2.40 -1.77
CA ARG A 49 -12.50 2.24 -3.22
C ARG A 49 -13.12 0.98 -3.80
N ASN A 50 -13.77 0.14 -3.00
CA ASN A 50 -14.25 -1.20 -3.40
C ASN A 50 -13.16 -2.06 -4.06
N LEU A 51 -11.94 -2.04 -3.50
CA LEU A 51 -10.81 -2.83 -4.00
C LEU A 51 -10.52 -4.03 -3.09
N THR A 52 -10.03 -5.10 -3.70
CA THR A 52 -9.60 -6.33 -3.04
C THR A 52 -8.09 -6.50 -3.03
N LEU A 53 -7.57 -7.23 -2.05
CA LEU A 53 -6.14 -7.39 -1.73
C LEU A 53 -5.72 -8.86 -1.75
N ALA A 54 -4.61 -9.10 -2.43
CA ALA A 54 -3.84 -10.34 -2.44
C ALA A 54 -2.40 -10.09 -1.96
N LEU A 55 -1.84 -11.03 -1.19
CA LEU A 55 -0.47 -10.93 -0.69
C LEU A 55 0.42 -12.08 -1.21
N ALA A 56 1.68 -11.78 -1.49
CA ALA A 56 2.76 -12.73 -1.71
C ALA A 56 3.89 -12.48 -0.70
N GLU A 57 4.04 -13.36 0.27
CA GLU A 57 4.99 -13.21 1.37
C GLU A 57 6.16 -14.18 1.24
N SER A 58 7.38 -13.72 1.50
CA SER A 58 8.55 -14.58 1.63
C SER A 58 9.16 -14.41 3.02
N CYS A 59 9.98 -13.39 3.25
CA CYS A 59 10.71 -13.24 4.51
C CYS A 59 9.82 -12.90 5.71
N THR A 60 8.64 -12.31 5.50
CA THR A 60 7.66 -12.01 6.56
C THR A 60 6.91 -13.26 7.04
N GLY A 61 6.77 -14.27 6.18
CA GLY A 61 6.24 -15.58 6.55
C GLY A 61 4.80 -15.58 7.05
N GLY A 62 3.93 -14.74 6.49
CA GLY A 62 2.52 -14.64 6.89
C GLY A 62 2.22 -13.48 7.84
N LEU A 63 3.24 -12.71 8.25
CA LEU A 63 3.05 -11.63 9.21
C LEU A 63 2.18 -10.50 8.67
N ILE A 64 2.25 -10.19 7.36
CA ILE A 64 1.41 -9.14 6.77
C ILE A 64 -0.05 -9.61 6.77
N ALA A 65 -0.29 -10.86 6.37
CA ALA A 65 -1.62 -11.45 6.43
C ALA A 65 -2.18 -11.44 7.86
N SER A 66 -1.35 -11.81 8.86
CA SER A 66 -1.74 -11.78 10.28
C SER A 66 -2.25 -10.40 10.69
N LEU A 67 -1.48 -9.34 10.40
CA LEU A 67 -1.87 -7.96 10.74
C LEU A 67 -3.16 -7.55 10.03
N ILE A 68 -3.30 -7.86 8.74
CA ILE A 68 -4.53 -7.58 7.99
C ILE A 68 -5.73 -8.30 8.61
N THR A 69 -5.56 -9.56 9.02
CA THR A 69 -6.65 -10.36 9.62
C THR A 69 -6.99 -9.96 11.06
N ASP A 70 -6.10 -9.24 11.76
CA ASP A 70 -6.40 -8.67 13.08
C ASP A 70 -7.42 -7.52 12.99
N VAL A 71 -7.61 -6.93 11.80
CA VAL A 71 -8.62 -5.90 11.55
C VAL A 71 -10.01 -6.55 11.36
N PRO A 72 -11.01 -6.22 12.19
CA PRO A 72 -12.37 -6.72 12.01
C PRO A 72 -12.94 -6.39 10.62
N GLY A 73 -13.64 -7.38 10.03
CA GLY A 73 -14.22 -7.26 8.70
C GLY A 73 -13.18 -7.32 7.56
N SER A 74 -11.96 -7.76 7.81
CA SER A 74 -10.94 -7.93 6.77
C SER A 74 -11.38 -8.83 5.61
N SER A 75 -12.36 -9.71 5.82
CA SER A 75 -13.03 -10.49 4.78
C SER A 75 -13.68 -9.66 3.66
N ASP A 76 -13.95 -8.37 3.89
CA ASP A 76 -14.56 -7.51 2.87
C ASP A 76 -13.58 -7.18 1.73
N TYR A 77 -12.27 -7.21 2.00
CA TYR A 77 -11.25 -6.76 1.06
C TYR A 77 -10.08 -7.73 0.91
N PHE A 78 -9.75 -8.55 1.91
CA PHE A 78 -8.59 -9.44 1.87
C PHE A 78 -8.99 -10.83 1.39
N LEU A 79 -8.47 -11.25 0.24
CA LEU A 79 -8.87 -12.51 -0.40
C LEU A 79 -7.98 -13.68 0.01
N ALA A 80 -6.65 -13.50 -0.08
CA ALA A 80 -5.68 -14.55 0.26
C ALA A 80 -4.26 -14.00 0.41
N SER A 81 -3.42 -14.77 1.10
CA SER A 81 -1.96 -14.63 1.09
C SER A 81 -1.29 -15.92 0.67
N LEU A 82 -0.24 -15.81 -0.15
CA LEU A 82 0.62 -16.91 -0.56
C LEU A 82 2.00 -16.72 0.06
N VAL A 83 2.35 -17.58 1.02
CA VAL A 83 3.71 -17.63 1.56
C VAL A 83 4.60 -18.47 0.62
N THR A 84 5.38 -17.81 -0.21
CA THR A 84 6.23 -18.40 -1.27
C THR A 84 7.71 -18.29 -0.94
N TYR A 85 8.16 -19.08 0.05
CA TYR A 85 9.52 -18.97 0.56
C TYR A 85 10.60 -19.45 -0.43
N SER A 86 10.34 -20.55 -1.15
CA SER A 86 11.31 -21.14 -2.09
C SER A 86 11.17 -20.59 -3.51
N ASN A 87 12.25 -20.64 -4.30
CA ASN A 87 12.21 -20.30 -5.74
C ASN A 87 11.17 -21.13 -6.50
N ALA A 88 11.08 -22.42 -6.20
CA ALA A 88 10.06 -23.29 -6.79
C ALA A 88 8.64 -22.80 -6.50
N SER A 89 8.34 -22.39 -5.26
CA SER A 89 7.01 -21.86 -4.90
C SER A 89 6.71 -20.51 -5.55
N LYS A 90 7.72 -19.64 -5.73
CA LYS A 90 7.57 -18.37 -6.46
C LYS A 90 7.21 -18.64 -7.92
N THR A 91 7.86 -19.61 -8.55
CA THR A 91 7.59 -20.00 -9.93
C THR A 91 6.23 -20.66 -10.07
N SER A 92 5.96 -21.72 -9.30
CA SER A 92 4.76 -22.55 -9.49
C SER A 92 3.46 -21.87 -9.05
N LEU A 93 3.50 -21.03 -8.01
CA LEU A 93 2.29 -20.40 -7.45
C LEU A 93 2.06 -18.97 -7.95
N LEU A 94 3.13 -18.21 -8.19
CA LEU A 94 3.02 -16.80 -8.61
C LEU A 94 3.38 -16.58 -10.09
N GLY A 95 3.99 -17.57 -10.76
CA GLY A 95 4.45 -17.42 -12.13
C GLY A 95 5.62 -16.46 -12.26
N VAL A 96 6.49 -16.39 -11.24
CA VAL A 96 7.80 -15.72 -11.36
C VAL A 96 8.64 -16.49 -12.38
N ASP A 97 9.29 -15.79 -13.30
CA ASP A 97 10.11 -16.39 -14.34
C ASP A 97 11.37 -17.05 -13.73
N GLU A 98 11.69 -18.26 -14.16
CA GLU A 98 12.92 -18.94 -13.77
C GLU A 98 14.15 -18.12 -14.17
N VAL A 99 14.13 -17.47 -15.34
CA VAL A 99 15.21 -16.59 -15.81
C VAL A 99 15.40 -15.41 -14.86
N THR A 100 14.31 -14.81 -14.37
CA THR A 100 14.38 -13.73 -13.36
C THR A 100 15.07 -14.22 -12.08
N LEU A 101 14.76 -15.42 -11.63
CA LEU A 101 15.37 -16.00 -10.43
C LEU A 101 16.85 -16.35 -10.64
N GLU A 102 17.24 -16.81 -11.82
CA GLU A 102 18.62 -17.13 -12.19
C GLU A 102 19.48 -15.86 -12.30
N GLU A 103 19.02 -14.85 -13.03
CA GLU A 103 19.81 -13.65 -13.32
C GLU A 103 19.84 -12.64 -12.16
N HIS A 104 18.72 -12.49 -11.45
CA HIS A 104 18.57 -11.46 -10.42
C HIS A 104 18.51 -12.01 -9.01
N GLY A 105 18.16 -13.29 -8.84
CA GLY A 105 17.93 -13.93 -7.55
C GLY A 105 16.61 -13.53 -6.90
N ALA A 106 16.15 -14.35 -5.96
CA ALA A 106 14.85 -14.19 -5.29
C ALA A 106 14.66 -12.88 -4.51
N VAL A 107 15.76 -12.22 -4.12
CA VAL A 107 15.76 -10.92 -3.45
C VAL A 107 16.25 -9.88 -4.45
N SER A 108 15.31 -9.35 -5.23
CA SER A 108 15.54 -8.40 -6.32
C SER A 108 14.28 -7.61 -6.65
N ASP A 109 14.44 -6.49 -7.37
CA ASP A 109 13.33 -5.69 -7.92
C ASP A 109 12.41 -6.52 -8.83
N ARG A 110 13.02 -7.27 -9.77
CA ARG A 110 12.29 -8.07 -10.76
C ARG A 110 11.46 -9.17 -10.11
N THR A 111 12.04 -9.91 -9.17
CA THR A 111 11.28 -10.93 -8.44
C THR A 111 10.14 -10.31 -7.64
N ALA A 112 10.35 -9.20 -6.93
CA ALA A 112 9.28 -8.55 -6.16
C ALA A 112 8.13 -8.10 -7.08
N ARG A 113 8.45 -7.50 -8.23
CA ARG A 113 7.49 -7.08 -9.25
C ARG A 113 6.63 -8.24 -9.75
N GLU A 114 7.27 -9.33 -10.15
CA GLU A 114 6.58 -10.52 -10.66
C GLU A 114 5.75 -11.21 -9.57
N MET A 115 6.25 -11.25 -8.32
CA MET A 115 5.49 -11.78 -7.19
C MET A 115 4.20 -10.99 -6.94
N ALA A 116 4.24 -9.66 -6.96
CA ALA A 116 3.05 -8.83 -6.72
C ALA A 116 2.02 -9.00 -7.84
N ALA A 117 2.47 -8.95 -9.10
CA ALA A 117 1.60 -9.18 -10.24
C ALA A 117 1.04 -10.60 -10.30
N GLY A 118 1.86 -11.58 -9.93
CA GLY A 118 1.48 -12.97 -9.76
C GLY A 118 0.37 -13.13 -8.73
N ALA A 119 0.57 -12.59 -7.52
CA ALA A 119 -0.41 -12.67 -6.43
C ALA A 119 -1.76 -12.11 -6.85
N ARG A 120 -1.77 -10.88 -7.41
CA ARG A 120 -2.98 -10.23 -7.92
C ARG A 120 -3.70 -11.12 -8.92
N ARG A 121 -2.97 -11.62 -9.93
CA ARG A 121 -3.53 -12.40 -11.04
C ARG A 121 -4.08 -13.76 -10.60
N VAL A 122 -3.33 -14.52 -9.78
CA VAL A 122 -3.71 -15.89 -9.42
C VAL A 122 -4.81 -15.94 -8.38
N ILE A 123 -4.87 -14.96 -7.48
CA ILE A 123 -5.94 -14.83 -6.47
C ILE A 123 -7.18 -14.15 -7.07
N GLY A 124 -7.01 -13.33 -8.11
CA GLY A 124 -8.11 -12.57 -8.71
C GLY A 124 -8.47 -11.32 -7.90
N ALA A 125 -7.47 -10.66 -7.31
CA ALA A 125 -7.65 -9.41 -6.56
C ALA A 125 -7.40 -8.18 -7.46
N ASP A 126 -7.80 -7.00 -6.97
CA ASP A 126 -7.50 -5.72 -7.63
C ASP A 126 -6.08 -5.23 -7.31
N VAL A 127 -5.58 -5.58 -6.12
CA VAL A 127 -4.27 -5.20 -5.60
C VAL A 127 -3.45 -6.43 -5.23
N GLY A 128 -2.20 -6.48 -5.67
CA GLY A 128 -1.21 -7.45 -5.23
C GLY A 128 -0.07 -6.79 -4.49
N VAL A 129 0.29 -7.28 -3.31
CA VAL A 129 1.47 -6.82 -2.57
C VAL A 129 2.45 -7.97 -2.39
N ALA A 130 3.73 -7.73 -2.64
CA ALA A 130 4.77 -8.73 -2.46
C ALA A 130 5.94 -8.25 -1.61
N VAL A 131 6.50 -9.15 -0.81
CA VAL A 131 7.70 -8.90 0.01
C VAL A 131 8.69 -10.05 -0.10
N THR A 132 9.92 -9.72 -0.51
CA THR A 132 11.05 -10.66 -0.57
C THR A 132 12.33 -10.03 -0.03
N GLY A 133 13.06 -10.74 0.82
CA GLY A 133 14.18 -10.15 1.56
C GLY A 133 15.00 -11.15 2.38
N ILE A 134 16.06 -10.64 2.99
CA ILE A 134 17.01 -11.40 3.80
C ILE A 134 16.87 -10.96 5.26
N ALA A 135 16.04 -11.67 6.03
CA ALA A 135 15.82 -11.34 7.44
C ALA A 135 16.98 -11.75 8.38
N GLY A 136 18.03 -12.40 7.87
CA GLY A 136 19.16 -12.81 8.72
C GLY A 136 18.88 -14.05 9.58
N PRO A 137 19.76 -14.39 10.53
CA PRO A 137 21.06 -13.74 10.74
C PRO A 137 22.09 -14.11 9.65
N GLY A 138 21.82 -15.15 8.84
CA GLY A 138 22.63 -15.54 7.69
C GLY A 138 22.00 -15.15 6.34
N GLY A 139 22.60 -15.61 5.25
CA GLY A 139 22.07 -15.42 3.89
C GLY A 139 22.42 -14.08 3.24
N GLY A 140 23.06 -13.16 3.98
CA GLY A 140 23.58 -11.93 3.42
C GLY A 140 24.90 -12.13 2.66
N THR A 141 25.15 -11.27 1.69
CA THR A 141 26.42 -11.12 0.98
C THR A 141 26.86 -9.65 1.01
N PRO A 142 28.11 -9.30 0.62
CA PRO A 142 28.53 -7.90 0.54
C PRO A 142 27.63 -7.02 -0.35
N THR A 143 27.02 -7.60 -1.39
CA THR A 143 26.12 -6.89 -2.31
C THR A 143 24.64 -6.97 -1.90
N LYS A 144 24.26 -8.00 -1.13
CA LYS A 144 22.90 -8.22 -0.62
C LYS A 144 22.95 -8.45 0.89
N PRO A 145 23.09 -7.41 1.71
CA PRO A 145 23.27 -7.58 3.16
C PRO A 145 22.00 -8.13 3.83
N VAL A 146 22.17 -8.66 5.04
CA VAL A 146 21.04 -8.90 5.96
C VAL A 146 20.29 -7.59 6.17
N GLY A 147 18.95 -7.67 6.21
CA GLY A 147 18.06 -6.50 6.25
C GLY A 147 17.62 -6.02 4.87
N LEU A 148 18.25 -6.47 3.77
CA LEU A 148 17.79 -6.12 2.42
C LEU A 148 16.41 -6.73 2.14
N VAL A 149 15.43 -5.87 1.84
CA VAL A 149 14.07 -6.26 1.48
C VAL A 149 13.59 -5.44 0.28
N TYR A 150 12.93 -6.11 -0.65
CA TYR A 150 12.16 -5.52 -1.74
C TYR A 150 10.67 -5.67 -1.48
N PHE A 151 9.95 -4.61 -1.77
CA PHE A 151 8.50 -4.48 -1.61
C PHE A 151 7.91 -4.11 -2.96
N ALA A 152 6.78 -4.70 -3.32
CA ALA A 152 6.09 -4.33 -4.54
C ALA A 152 4.59 -4.22 -4.30
N VAL A 153 3.97 -3.23 -4.96
CA VAL A 153 2.52 -3.05 -5.00
C VAL A 153 2.10 -2.99 -6.47
N ASP A 154 1.34 -3.99 -6.90
CA ASP A 154 0.60 -4.02 -8.16
C ASP A 154 -0.82 -3.51 -7.92
N LEU A 155 -1.16 -2.36 -8.51
CA LEU A 155 -2.50 -1.77 -8.45
C LEU A 155 -3.06 -1.76 -9.86
N GLY A 156 -4.01 -2.66 -10.16
CA GLY A 156 -4.64 -2.73 -11.48
C GLY A 156 -3.69 -3.06 -12.66
N GLY A 157 -2.49 -3.60 -12.42
CA GLY A 157 -1.45 -3.85 -13.41
C GLY A 157 -0.26 -2.89 -13.34
N GLU A 158 -0.37 -1.79 -12.58
CA GLU A 158 0.71 -0.83 -12.39
C GLU A 158 1.56 -1.15 -11.16
N VAL A 159 2.72 -1.78 -11.40
CA VAL A 159 3.60 -2.23 -10.33
C VAL A 159 4.67 -1.19 -9.97
N THR A 160 4.69 -0.76 -8.71
CA THR A 160 5.78 0.02 -8.10
C THR A 160 6.57 -0.88 -7.17
N VAL A 161 7.89 -0.69 -7.12
CA VAL A 161 8.81 -1.47 -6.29
C VAL A 161 9.67 -0.53 -5.46
N GLU A 162 9.88 -0.88 -4.20
CA GLU A 162 10.81 -0.21 -3.31
C GLU A 162 11.86 -1.18 -2.78
N ARG A 163 13.05 -0.62 -2.47
CA ARG A 163 14.17 -1.32 -1.86
C ARG A 163 14.52 -0.66 -0.54
N LYS A 164 14.64 -1.44 0.54
CA LYS A 164 15.15 -0.97 1.85
C LYS A 164 16.19 -1.92 2.42
N VAL A 165 17.04 -1.38 3.29
CA VAL A 165 17.87 -2.17 4.20
C VAL A 165 17.40 -1.85 5.61
N LEU A 166 16.69 -2.78 6.23
CA LEU A 166 16.11 -2.62 7.55
C LEU A 166 17.12 -3.00 8.64
N PRO A 167 17.25 -2.21 9.70
CA PRO A 167 18.12 -2.53 10.82
C PRO A 167 17.48 -3.59 11.73
N GLY A 168 18.30 -4.15 12.63
CA GLY A 168 17.84 -5.03 13.69
C GLY A 168 18.08 -6.51 13.43
N ASP A 169 17.59 -7.33 14.35
CA ASP A 169 17.61 -8.78 14.26
C ASP A 169 16.51 -9.32 13.32
N ARG A 170 16.42 -10.64 13.21
CA ARG A 170 15.43 -11.30 12.35
C ARG A 170 13.99 -10.89 12.67
N ALA A 171 13.63 -10.80 13.95
CA ALA A 171 12.27 -10.47 14.34
C ALA A 171 11.96 -9.01 14.02
N GLU A 172 12.90 -8.10 14.32
CA GLU A 172 12.80 -6.67 14.02
C GLU A 172 12.71 -6.42 12.51
N ILE A 173 13.55 -7.07 11.69
CA ILE A 173 13.50 -6.95 10.23
C ILE A 173 12.17 -7.45 9.67
N LYS A 174 11.66 -8.59 10.16
CA LYS A 174 10.37 -9.12 9.70
C LYS A 174 9.22 -8.16 10.01
N LYS A 175 9.19 -7.61 11.23
CA LYS A 175 8.18 -6.64 11.65
C LYS A 175 8.26 -5.35 10.84
N GLY A 176 9.46 -4.76 10.73
CA GLY A 176 9.67 -3.56 9.94
C GLY A 176 9.34 -3.74 8.46
N ALA A 177 9.56 -4.94 7.90
CA ALA A 177 9.17 -5.26 6.53
C ALA A 177 7.63 -5.31 6.39
N ALA A 178 6.93 -5.91 7.34
CA ALA A 178 5.47 -5.97 7.29
C ALA A 178 4.85 -4.56 7.39
N GLU A 179 5.31 -3.74 8.33
CA GLU A 179 4.87 -2.36 8.50
C GLU A 179 5.19 -1.50 7.26
N HIS A 180 6.39 -1.65 6.68
CA HIS A 180 6.77 -0.92 5.47
C HIS A 180 5.87 -1.28 4.28
N ALA A 181 5.54 -2.56 4.10
CA ALA A 181 4.65 -3.01 3.03
C ALA A 181 3.25 -2.39 3.14
N LEU A 182 2.69 -2.33 4.36
CA LEU A 182 1.40 -1.70 4.62
C LEU A 182 1.45 -0.19 4.34
N ASN A 183 2.51 0.50 4.79
CA ASN A 183 2.69 1.93 4.53
C ASN A 183 2.83 2.25 3.03
N MET A 184 3.60 1.44 2.29
CA MET A 184 3.72 1.57 0.84
C MET A 184 2.37 1.37 0.14
N LEU A 185 1.55 0.42 0.61
CA LEU A 185 0.20 0.21 0.09
C LEU A 185 -0.70 1.42 0.36
N ILE A 186 -0.67 1.97 1.58
CA ILE A 186 -1.45 3.18 1.94
C ILE A 186 -1.08 4.34 1.01
N GLU A 187 0.21 4.60 0.79
CA GLU A 187 0.66 5.66 -0.13
C GLU A 187 0.13 5.45 -1.54
N ARG A 188 0.24 4.22 -2.08
CA ARG A 188 -0.28 3.90 -3.42
C ARG A 188 -1.78 4.08 -3.54
N LEU A 189 -2.55 3.63 -2.54
CA LEU A 189 -4.01 3.79 -2.53
C LEU A 189 -4.43 5.25 -2.35
N SER A 190 -3.66 6.05 -1.62
CA SER A 190 -4.00 7.46 -1.37
C SER A 190 -3.87 8.32 -2.63
N ASN A 191 -3.03 7.88 -3.57
CA ASN A 191 -2.78 8.54 -4.85
C ASN A 191 -3.54 7.91 -6.03
N TYR A 192 -4.44 6.95 -5.76
CA TYR A 192 -5.28 6.25 -6.73
C TYR A 192 -6.73 6.72 -6.64
#